data_AF-A0A9D5QD80-F1
#
_entry.id   AF-A0A9D5QD80-F1
#
_cell.length_a   1.000
_cell.length_b   1.000
_cell.length_c   1.000
_cell.angle_alpha   90.00
_cell.angle_beta   90.00
_cell.angle_gamma   90.00
#
_symmetry.space_group_name_H-M   'P 1'
#
loop_
_entity.id
_entity.type
_entity.pdbx_description
1 polymer ?
#
loop_
_entity_poly.entity_id
_entity_poly.type
_entity_poly.pdbx_seq_one_letter_code
_entity_poly.pdbx_strand_id
1 'polypeptide(L)'
;MNSYDSFTVENKSINPYTICTWDDEADCANCENKDALACKWSAEGLLGFIIPALAAIAIAVFGMVLVGLLTRAWWPMIAFGAFCVFFFVFFEIRILCSHCPYYARKGFILHCLANHGIVKLWRYHPEPMNRFEKIALIVCFLIFGLFPVGVEVYGLWYTIPGISTIGMWPLLAMAGITGATLASIAAFFTVLVTYICPRCVNFSCPFNRVKKDKVDAYLRRNPVMREAWENKGYKLSKLDEI
;
A
#
# COMPACT_ATOMS: atom_id res chain seq x y z
N MET A 1 -13.56 -24.70 33.32
CA MET A 1 -13.10 -23.47 32.67
C MET A 1 -14.03 -23.27 31.47
N ASN A 2 -14.90 -22.26 31.51
CA ASN A 2 -15.95 -22.08 30.50
C ASN A 2 -15.34 -21.70 29.15
N SER A 3 -15.87 -22.21 28.04
CA SER A 3 -15.36 -21.89 26.69
C SER A 3 -15.40 -20.38 26.37
N TYR A 4 -16.29 -19.64 27.04
CA TYR A 4 -16.39 -18.19 26.98
C TYR A 4 -15.17 -17.47 27.58
N ASP A 5 -14.60 -18.01 28.66
CA ASP A 5 -13.41 -17.43 29.32
C ASP A 5 -12.14 -17.71 28.51
N SER A 6 -12.02 -18.87 27.87
CA SER A 6 -10.89 -19.16 26.97
C SER A 6 -10.92 -18.31 25.71
N PHE A 7 -12.11 -18.08 25.13
CA PHE A 7 -12.28 -17.32 23.90
C PHE A 7 -11.98 -15.81 24.09
N THR A 8 -12.44 -15.22 25.19
CA THR A 8 -12.17 -13.81 25.51
C THR A 8 -10.69 -13.53 25.80
N VAL A 9 -9.99 -14.50 26.40
CA VAL A 9 -8.53 -14.43 26.64
C VAL A 9 -7.75 -14.56 25.32
N GLU A 10 -8.16 -15.47 24.43
CA GLU A 10 -7.52 -15.68 23.12
C GLU A 10 -7.74 -14.47 22.18
N ASN A 11 -8.96 -13.91 22.12
CA ASN A 11 -9.26 -12.73 21.31
C ASN A 11 -8.46 -11.49 21.79
N LYS A 12 -8.38 -11.26 23.10
CA LYS A 12 -7.53 -10.18 23.67
C LYS A 12 -6.04 -10.40 23.42
N SER A 13 -5.61 -11.65 23.26
CA SER A 13 -4.22 -11.97 22.91
C SER A 13 -3.87 -11.56 21.48
N ILE A 14 -4.82 -11.58 20.52
CA ILE A 14 -4.58 -11.27 19.11
C ILE A 14 -4.95 -9.81 18.79
N ASN A 15 -5.98 -9.27 19.44
CA ASN A 15 -6.53 -7.93 19.24
C ASN A 15 -6.37 -7.05 20.51
N PRO A 16 -5.13 -6.60 20.82
CA PRO A 16 -4.84 -5.90 22.08
C PRO A 16 -5.52 -4.53 22.19
N TYR A 17 -5.97 -3.95 21.06
CA TYR A 17 -6.60 -2.64 20.99
C TYR A 17 -8.12 -2.71 20.79
N THR A 18 -8.71 -3.92 20.81
CA THR A 18 -10.15 -4.15 20.59
C THR A 18 -10.66 -3.43 19.34
N ILE A 19 -9.89 -3.51 18.25
CA ILE A 19 -10.21 -2.87 16.97
C ILE A 19 -11.10 -3.82 16.16
N CYS A 20 -12.18 -3.28 15.59
CA CYS A 20 -13.19 -4.00 14.82
C CYS A 20 -12.59 -4.83 13.66
N THR A 21 -11.54 -4.35 12.99
CA THR A 21 -10.80 -5.10 11.96
C THR A 21 -10.36 -6.49 12.42
N TRP A 22 -10.03 -6.65 13.70
CA TRP A 22 -9.54 -7.90 14.30
C TRP A 22 -10.55 -8.56 15.24
N ASP A 23 -11.79 -8.10 15.25
CA ASP A 23 -12.86 -8.67 16.06
C ASP A 23 -13.71 -9.63 15.23
N ASP A 24 -13.42 -10.93 15.28
CA ASP A 24 -14.09 -11.95 14.45
C ASP A 24 -15.60 -12.06 14.72
N GLU A 25 -16.09 -11.58 15.86
CA GLU A 25 -17.52 -11.57 16.23
C GLU A 25 -18.24 -10.29 15.80
N ALA A 26 -17.53 -9.33 15.18
CA ALA A 26 -18.13 -8.06 14.79
C ALA A 26 -19.26 -8.28 13.77
N ASP A 27 -20.45 -7.78 14.09
CA ASP A 27 -21.60 -7.77 13.19
C ASP A 27 -21.38 -6.76 12.05
N CYS A 28 -20.70 -7.22 11.00
CA CYS A 28 -20.44 -6.46 9.77
C CYS A 28 -21.70 -6.28 8.93
N ALA A 29 -22.62 -7.25 8.94
CA ALA A 29 -23.85 -7.24 8.14
C ALA A 29 -24.78 -6.09 8.55
N ASN A 30 -24.90 -5.83 9.85
CA ASN A 30 -25.71 -4.72 10.38
C ASN A 30 -24.86 -3.49 10.73
N CYS A 31 -23.62 -3.40 10.24
CA CYS A 31 -22.76 -2.24 10.47
C CYS A 31 -23.23 -1.02 9.65
N GLU A 32 -23.07 0.19 10.20
CA GLU A 32 -23.34 1.46 9.50
C GLU A 32 -22.57 1.58 8.17
N ASN A 33 -21.42 0.90 8.09
CA ASN A 33 -20.61 0.83 6.88
C ASN A 33 -21.06 -0.25 5.88
N LYS A 34 -21.92 -1.21 6.24
CA LYS A 34 -22.50 -2.25 5.34
C LYS A 34 -21.49 -2.83 4.32
N ASP A 35 -20.32 -3.29 4.78
CA ASP A 35 -19.22 -3.80 3.95
C ASP A 35 -18.65 -2.85 2.88
N ALA A 36 -18.97 -1.55 2.95
CA ALA A 36 -18.36 -0.53 2.09
C ALA A 36 -16.84 -0.42 2.30
N LEU A 37 -16.35 -0.81 3.48
CA LEU A 37 -14.93 -0.79 3.83
C LEU A 37 -14.33 -2.19 3.81
N ALA A 38 -13.10 -2.29 3.33
CA ALA A 38 -12.26 -3.48 3.39
C ALA A 38 -11.66 -3.63 4.81
N CYS A 39 -12.52 -3.70 5.82
CA CYS A 39 -12.14 -3.75 7.23
C CYS A 39 -11.73 -5.15 7.70
N LYS A 40 -12.09 -6.20 6.96
CA LYS A 40 -11.70 -7.59 7.22
C LYS A 40 -10.72 -8.09 6.17
N TRP A 41 -9.79 -8.93 6.63
CA TRP A 41 -8.83 -9.56 5.71
C TRP A 41 -9.58 -10.50 4.76
N SER A 42 -9.24 -10.43 3.48
CA SER A 42 -9.74 -11.35 2.47
C SER A 42 -8.64 -11.68 1.47
N ALA A 43 -8.58 -12.94 1.03
CA ALA A 43 -7.64 -13.37 0.00
C ALA A 43 -7.90 -12.65 -1.32
N GLU A 44 -9.17 -12.40 -1.66
CA GLU A 44 -9.56 -11.65 -2.85
C GLU A 44 -9.04 -10.21 -2.82
N GLY A 45 -9.16 -9.52 -1.68
CA GLY A 45 -8.64 -8.17 -1.51
C GLY A 45 -7.11 -8.14 -1.61
N LEU A 46 -6.44 -9.16 -1.05
CA LEU A 46 -4.99 -9.31 -1.16
C LEU A 46 -4.54 -9.55 -2.60
N LEU A 47 -5.17 -10.49 -3.30
CA LEU A 47 -4.85 -10.80 -4.70
C LEU A 47 -5.16 -9.63 -5.62
N GLY A 48 -6.25 -8.90 -5.36
CA GLY A 48 -6.63 -7.69 -6.09
C GLY A 48 -5.58 -6.57 -5.99
N PHE A 49 -4.78 -6.54 -4.92
CA PHE A 49 -3.64 -5.64 -4.79
C PHE A 49 -2.35 -6.24 -5.38
N ILE A 50 -2.01 -7.47 -5.00
CA ILE A 50 -0.72 -8.09 -5.31
C ILE A 50 -0.55 -8.37 -6.81
N ILE A 51 -1.58 -8.88 -7.50
CA ILE A 51 -1.48 -9.24 -8.92
C ILE A 51 -1.08 -8.03 -9.79
N PRO A 52 -1.81 -6.88 -9.75
CA PRO A 52 -1.43 -5.75 -10.58
C PRO A 52 -0.11 -5.09 -10.11
N ALA A 53 0.19 -5.12 -8.81
CA ALA A 53 1.47 -4.62 -8.30
C ALA A 53 2.66 -5.43 -8.83
N LEU A 54 2.61 -6.77 -8.74
CA LEU A 54 3.66 -7.65 -9.23
C LEU A 54 3.80 -7.58 -10.75
N ALA A 55 2.70 -7.44 -11.49
CA ALA A 55 2.76 -7.24 -12.93
C ALA A 55 3.54 -5.97 -13.29
N ALA A 56 3.23 -4.84 -12.64
CA ALA A 56 3.94 -3.58 -12.87
C ALA A 56 5.43 -3.67 -12.50
N ILE A 57 5.75 -4.29 -11.35
CA ILE A 57 7.13 -4.49 -10.92
C ILE A 57 7.89 -5.39 -11.89
N ALA A 58 7.30 -6.51 -12.32
CA ALA A 58 7.97 -7.45 -13.22
C ALA A 58 8.32 -6.82 -14.57
N ILE A 59 7.40 -6.04 -15.15
CA ILE A 59 7.61 -5.34 -16.42
C ILE A 59 8.71 -4.27 -16.26
N ALA A 60 8.64 -3.45 -15.21
CA ALA A 60 9.65 -2.42 -14.93
C ALA A 60 11.05 -3.01 -14.69
N VAL A 61 11.14 -4.11 -13.93
CA VAL A 61 12.42 -4.81 -13.70
C VAL A 61 12.96 -5.39 -15.00
N PHE A 62 12.10 -5.97 -15.83
CA PHE A 62 12.50 -6.46 -17.14
C PHE A 62 13.07 -5.34 -18.03
N GLY A 63 12.42 -4.18 -18.07
CA GLY A 63 12.92 -3.01 -18.78
C GLY A 63 14.30 -2.56 -18.27
N MET A 64 14.48 -2.43 -16.95
CA MET A 64 15.79 -2.10 -16.37
C MET A 64 16.88 -3.14 -16.67
N VAL A 65 16.54 -4.42 -16.71
CA VAL A 65 17.47 -5.49 -17.10
C VAL A 65 17.91 -5.31 -18.56
N LEU A 66 17.00 -4.99 -19.47
CA LEU A 66 17.36 -4.70 -20.86
C LEU A 66 18.32 -3.50 -20.96
N VAL A 67 18.08 -2.43 -20.20
CA VAL A 67 19.01 -1.29 -20.13
C VAL A 67 20.38 -1.72 -19.61
N GLY A 68 20.43 -2.53 -18.55
CA GLY A 68 21.68 -3.07 -18.00
C GLY A 68 22.46 -3.91 -19.02
N LEU A 69 21.78 -4.73 -19.83
CA LEU A 69 22.38 -5.51 -20.90
C LEU A 69 22.91 -4.64 -22.03
N LEU A 70 22.15 -3.62 -22.45
CA LEU A 70 22.52 -2.72 -23.55
C LEU A 70 23.67 -1.78 -23.19
N THR A 71 23.64 -1.22 -21.99
CA THR A 71 24.56 -0.14 -21.57
C THR A 71 25.70 -0.62 -20.69
N ARG A 72 25.64 -1.86 -20.18
CA ARG A 72 26.49 -2.42 -19.12
C ARG A 72 26.40 -1.68 -17.77
N ALA A 73 25.49 -0.71 -17.63
CA ALA A 73 25.26 0.02 -16.39
C ALA A 73 24.24 -0.71 -15.50
N TRP A 74 24.72 -1.60 -14.63
CA TRP A 74 23.87 -2.34 -13.67
C TRP A 74 23.56 -1.58 -12.39
N TRP A 75 24.29 -0.49 -12.11
CA TRP A 75 24.13 0.28 -10.88
C TRP A 75 22.71 0.83 -10.65
N PRO A 76 21.91 1.25 -11.67
CA PRO A 76 20.55 1.72 -11.42
C PRO A 76 19.64 0.63 -10.86
N MET A 77 19.79 -0.61 -11.34
CA MET A 77 19.03 -1.76 -10.84
C MET A 77 19.40 -2.08 -9.39
N ILE A 78 20.70 -2.04 -9.06
CA ILE A 78 21.18 -2.24 -7.68
C ILE A 78 20.65 -1.13 -6.76
N ALA A 79 20.72 0.13 -7.19
CA ALA A 79 20.21 1.28 -6.45
C ALA A 79 18.70 1.18 -6.23
N PHE A 80 17.94 0.79 -7.25
CA PHE A 80 16.50 0.58 -7.15
C PHE A 80 16.15 -0.57 -6.22
N GLY A 81 16.87 -1.69 -6.28
CA GLY A 81 16.70 -2.82 -5.38
C GLY A 81 16.96 -2.44 -3.92
N ALA A 82 18.07 -1.73 -3.66
CA ALA A 82 18.40 -1.22 -2.33
C ALA A 82 17.32 -0.25 -1.82
N PHE A 83 16.85 0.66 -2.69
CA PHE A 83 15.73 1.55 -2.38
C PHE A 83 14.46 0.77 -2.06
N CYS A 84 14.08 -0.26 -2.83
CA CYS A 84 12.89 -1.06 -2.58
C CYS A 84 12.95 -1.77 -1.22
N VAL A 85 14.10 -2.36 -0.87
CA VAL A 85 14.29 -3.01 0.44
C VAL A 85 14.13 -1.98 1.55
N PHE A 86 14.84 -0.84 1.47
CA PHE A 86 14.73 0.23 2.46
C PHE A 86 13.29 0.76 2.58
N PHE A 87 12.65 1.00 1.44
CA PHE A 87 11.32 1.57 1.40
C PHE A 87 10.27 0.59 1.94
N PHE A 88 10.13 -0.60 1.38
CA PHE A 88 9.04 -1.53 1.76
C PHE A 88 9.28 -2.28 3.07
N VAL A 89 10.53 -2.51 3.48
CA VAL A 89 10.82 -3.29 4.70
C VAL A 89 10.99 -2.39 5.92
N PHE A 90 11.38 -1.12 5.74
CA PHE A 90 11.68 -0.24 6.88
C PHE A 90 10.81 1.02 6.87
N PHE A 91 10.88 1.82 5.81
CA PHE A 91 10.34 3.18 5.79
C PHE A 91 8.82 3.23 5.65
N GLU A 92 8.26 2.55 4.65
CA GLU A 92 6.82 2.43 4.40
C GLU A 92 6.11 1.82 5.60
N ILE A 93 6.72 0.81 6.26
CA ILE A 93 6.13 0.20 7.45
C ILE A 93 5.97 1.24 8.56
N ARG A 94 6.96 2.13 8.72
CA ARG A 94 6.98 3.17 9.75
C ARG A 94 5.96 4.27 9.48
N ILE A 95 5.76 4.68 8.23
CA ILE A 95 4.99 5.89 7.92
C ILE A 95 3.59 5.58 7.39
N LEU A 96 3.36 4.39 6.83
CA LEU A 96 2.09 4.01 6.24
C LEU A 96 1.46 2.81 6.95
N CYS A 97 2.16 1.68 7.05
CA CYS A 97 1.58 0.47 7.65
C CYS A 97 1.25 0.67 9.13
N SER A 98 2.14 1.28 9.92
CA SER A 98 1.92 1.49 11.36
C SER A 98 0.68 2.31 11.68
N HIS A 99 0.17 3.12 10.74
CA HIS A 99 -1.07 3.89 10.91
C HIS A 99 -2.34 3.12 10.51
N CYS A 100 -2.18 1.95 9.89
CA CYS A 100 -3.28 1.13 9.41
C CYS A 100 -3.85 0.24 10.52
N PRO A 101 -5.19 0.10 10.65
CA PRO A 101 -5.81 -0.81 11.62
C PRO A 101 -5.34 -2.28 11.54
N TYR A 102 -4.98 -2.75 10.34
CA TYR A 102 -4.39 -4.09 10.16
C TYR A 102 -3.07 -4.26 10.94
N TYR A 103 -2.34 -3.18 11.19
CA TYR A 103 -1.08 -3.24 11.92
C TYR A 103 -1.27 -3.48 13.42
N ALA A 104 -2.45 -3.20 13.96
CA ALA A 104 -2.76 -3.31 15.39
C ALA A 104 -2.80 -4.75 15.93
N ARG A 105 -2.94 -5.77 15.06
CA ARG A 105 -2.91 -7.19 15.47
C ARG A 105 -1.61 -7.52 16.18
N LYS A 106 -1.65 -8.31 17.25
CA LYS A 106 -0.44 -8.83 17.88
C LYS A 106 0.30 -9.80 16.95
N GLY A 107 1.63 -9.83 17.06
CA GLY A 107 2.51 -10.73 16.31
C GLY A 107 3.54 -9.99 15.48
N PHE A 108 4.57 -10.72 15.05
CA PHE A 108 5.69 -10.16 14.27
C PHE A 108 5.41 -10.03 12.78
N ILE A 109 4.40 -10.73 12.25
CA ILE A 109 4.07 -10.73 10.83
C ILE A 109 2.81 -9.90 10.59
N LEU A 110 2.86 -9.06 9.57
CA LEU A 110 1.73 -8.24 9.14
C LEU A 110 0.74 -9.09 8.35
N HIS A 111 -0.51 -9.09 8.81
CA HIS A 111 -1.63 -9.65 8.08
C HIS A 111 -2.48 -8.49 7.56
N CYS A 112 -2.35 -8.14 6.29
CA CYS A 112 -3.15 -7.07 5.67
C CYS A 112 -3.46 -7.40 4.20
N LEU A 113 -4.11 -6.48 3.51
CA LEU A 113 -4.54 -6.62 2.11
C LEU A 113 -3.48 -6.19 1.09
N ALA A 114 -2.32 -5.66 1.54
CA ALA A 114 -1.28 -5.15 0.65
C ALA A 114 0.07 -5.79 0.98
N ASN A 115 0.66 -5.42 2.11
CA ASN A 115 1.96 -5.88 2.59
C ASN A 115 1.86 -7.12 3.50
N HIS A 116 1.04 -8.10 3.11
CA HIS A 116 0.89 -9.33 3.87
C HIS A 116 2.23 -10.08 3.94
N GLY A 117 2.57 -10.61 5.11
CA GLY A 117 3.80 -11.39 5.32
C GLY A 117 5.03 -10.57 5.69
N ILE A 118 4.97 -9.22 5.64
CA ILE A 118 6.10 -8.37 6.02
C ILE A 118 6.24 -8.31 7.55
N VAL A 119 7.49 -8.23 8.04
CA VAL A 119 7.81 -8.12 9.47
C VAL A 119 7.43 -6.76 10.03
N LYS A 120 6.76 -6.74 11.19
CA LYS A 120 6.42 -5.54 11.95
C LYS A 120 7.63 -5.05 12.76
N LEU A 121 8.31 -4.03 12.26
CA LEU A 121 9.47 -3.43 12.94
C LEU A 121 9.09 -2.31 13.93
N TRP A 122 7.89 -1.75 13.78
CA TRP A 122 7.44 -0.56 14.51
C TRP A 122 6.23 -0.83 15.40
N ARG A 123 5.88 0.13 16.26
CA ARG A 123 4.64 0.08 17.05
C ARG A 123 3.47 0.58 16.22
N TYR A 124 2.26 0.23 16.65
CA TYR A 124 1.03 0.74 16.07
C TYR A 124 0.84 2.22 16.44
N HIS A 125 0.48 3.04 15.44
CA HIS A 125 0.29 4.48 15.52
C HIS A 125 -1.13 4.85 15.06
N PRO A 126 -2.15 4.74 15.93
CA PRO A 126 -3.55 4.95 15.54
C PRO A 126 -3.87 6.37 15.07
N GLU A 127 -3.04 7.36 15.41
CA GLU A 127 -3.18 8.75 15.00
C GLU A 127 -3.04 8.94 13.48
N PRO A 128 -3.62 9.99 12.90
CA PRO A 128 -3.43 10.28 11.50
C PRO A 128 -1.97 10.69 11.19
N MET A 129 -1.46 10.22 10.05
CA MET A 129 -0.16 10.64 9.51
C MET A 129 0.00 12.16 9.50
N ASN A 130 1.16 12.61 9.95
CA ASN A 130 1.51 14.04 9.91
C ASN A 130 1.87 14.49 8.48
N ARG A 131 2.08 15.81 8.29
CA ARG A 131 2.37 16.37 6.95
C ARG A 131 3.67 15.85 6.36
N PHE A 132 4.70 15.67 7.19
CA PHE A 132 5.99 15.15 6.74
C PHE A 132 5.87 13.70 6.27
N GLU A 133 5.20 12.84 7.04
CA GLU A 133 4.94 11.44 6.68
C GLU A 133 4.18 11.32 5.35
N LYS A 134 3.17 12.18 5.13
CA LYS A 134 2.41 12.21 3.86
C LYS A 134 3.29 12.62 2.68
N ILE A 135 4.07 13.69 2.82
CA ILE A 135 4.97 14.17 1.75
C ILE A 135 6.04 13.12 1.44
N ALA A 136 6.68 12.56 2.48
CA ALA A 136 7.71 11.55 2.34
C ALA A 136 7.16 10.30 1.61
N LEU A 137 5.96 9.84 1.99
CA LEU A 137 5.31 8.71 1.33
C LEU A 137 5.05 8.97 -0.16
N ILE A 138 4.53 10.15 -0.50
CA ILE A 138 4.28 10.53 -1.91
C ILE A 138 5.59 10.55 -2.69
N VAL A 139 6.65 11.18 -2.14
CA VAL A 139 7.96 11.23 -2.79
C VAL A 139 8.52 9.83 -3.01
N CYS A 140 8.45 8.93 -2.02
CA CYS A 140 8.92 7.56 -2.18
C CYS A 140 8.12 6.78 -3.23
N PHE A 141 6.79 6.94 -3.31
CA PHE A 141 6.01 6.31 -4.37
C PHE A 141 6.30 6.89 -5.76
N LEU A 142 6.57 8.19 -5.86
CA LEU A 142 7.03 8.80 -7.11
C LEU A 142 8.38 8.24 -7.54
N ILE A 143 9.34 8.09 -6.62
CA ILE A 143 10.62 7.44 -6.91
C ILE A 143 10.38 5.98 -7.34
N PHE A 144 9.57 5.24 -6.59
CA PHE A 144 9.27 3.84 -6.89
C PHE A 144 8.69 3.64 -8.29
N GLY A 145 7.75 4.49 -8.71
CA GLY A 145 7.11 4.40 -10.03
C GLY A 145 7.93 5.02 -11.17
N LEU A 146 8.54 6.19 -10.96
CA LEU A 146 9.19 6.95 -12.02
C LEU A 146 10.65 6.60 -12.23
N PHE A 147 11.35 6.05 -11.23
CA PHE A 147 12.76 5.69 -11.38
C PHE A 147 12.98 4.63 -12.46
N PRO A 148 12.24 3.49 -12.50
CA PRO A 148 12.40 2.51 -13.58
C PRO A 148 12.11 3.11 -14.96
N VAL A 149 11.07 3.94 -15.07
CA VAL A 149 10.74 4.66 -16.31
C VAL A 149 11.91 5.56 -16.74
N GLY A 150 12.53 6.29 -15.81
CA GLY A 150 13.71 7.11 -16.10
C GLY A 150 14.90 6.29 -16.63
N VAL A 151 15.14 5.10 -16.07
CA VAL A 151 16.17 4.17 -16.53
C VAL A 151 15.85 3.67 -17.95
N GLU A 152 14.60 3.29 -18.21
CA GLU A 152 14.16 2.82 -19.53
C GLU A 152 14.22 3.93 -20.59
N VAL A 153 13.85 5.17 -20.24
CA VAL A 153 14.00 6.36 -21.10
C VAL A 153 15.48 6.63 -21.41
N TYR A 154 16.37 6.45 -20.43
CA TYR A 154 17.80 6.51 -20.68
C TYR A 154 18.26 5.42 -21.66
N GLY A 155 17.75 4.19 -21.54
CA GLY A 155 18.01 3.11 -22.50
C GLY A 155 17.55 3.45 -23.92
N LEU A 156 16.36 4.03 -24.06
CA LEU A 156 15.86 4.55 -25.34
C LEU A 156 16.82 5.58 -25.93
N TRP A 157 17.16 6.60 -25.14
CA TRP A 157 18.10 7.65 -25.55
C TRP A 157 19.46 7.08 -25.99
N TYR A 158 19.98 6.08 -25.26
CA TYR A 158 21.25 5.42 -25.58
C TYR A 158 21.19 4.65 -26.91
N THR A 159 20.07 4.00 -27.22
CA THR A 159 19.93 3.18 -28.44
C THR A 159 19.77 3.99 -29.72
N ILE A 160 19.23 5.23 -29.65
CA ILE A 160 18.92 6.05 -30.83
C ILE A 160 20.17 6.33 -31.70
N PRO A 161 21.30 6.83 -31.16
CA PRO A 161 22.49 7.10 -31.97
C PRO A 161 23.11 5.83 -32.58
N GLY A 162 22.94 4.68 -31.92
CA GLY A 162 23.47 3.38 -32.34
C GLY A 162 22.60 2.61 -33.32
N ILE A 163 21.52 3.19 -33.83
CA ILE A 163 20.54 2.43 -34.64
C ILE A 163 21.15 1.83 -35.92
N SER A 164 22.16 2.50 -36.50
CA SER A 164 22.87 2.03 -37.69
C SER A 164 23.78 0.84 -37.43
N THR A 165 24.22 0.64 -36.17
CA THR A 165 25.15 -0.42 -35.79
C THR A 165 24.48 -1.57 -35.03
N ILE A 166 23.53 -1.25 -34.15
CA ILE A 166 22.82 -2.20 -33.28
C ILE A 166 21.50 -2.67 -33.93
N GLY A 167 21.01 -1.94 -34.94
CA GLY A 167 19.78 -2.24 -35.67
C GLY A 167 18.52 -1.68 -35.00
N MET A 168 17.39 -1.85 -35.68
CA MET A 168 16.09 -1.30 -35.26
C MET A 168 15.43 -2.08 -34.12
N TRP A 169 15.68 -3.39 -34.02
CA TRP A 169 14.99 -4.26 -33.05
C TRP A 169 15.20 -3.87 -31.59
N PRO A 170 16.42 -3.52 -31.12
CA PRO A 170 16.63 -3.06 -29.75
C PRO A 170 15.86 -1.78 -29.42
N LEU A 171 15.77 -0.83 -30.37
CA LEU A 171 14.97 0.38 -30.18
C LEU A 171 13.48 0.05 -30.03
N LEU A 172 12.95 -0.82 -30.88
CA LEU A 172 11.55 -1.26 -30.79
C LEU A 172 11.27 -2.02 -29.49
N ALA A 173 12.19 -2.89 -29.06
CA ALA A 173 12.08 -3.61 -27.80
C ALA A 173 12.08 -2.64 -26.61
N MET A 174 12.98 -1.66 -26.59
CA MET A 174 13.02 -0.62 -25.56
C MET A 174 11.76 0.24 -25.58
N ALA A 175 11.28 0.67 -26.75
CA ALA A 175 10.06 1.47 -26.85
C ALA A 175 8.84 0.68 -26.38
N GLY A 176 8.74 -0.59 -26.77
CA GLY A 176 7.69 -1.51 -26.36
C GLY A 176 7.68 -1.73 -24.86
N ILE A 177 8.83 -2.02 -24.24
CA ILE A 177 8.88 -2.26 -22.79
C ILE A 177 8.60 -0.98 -22.00
N THR A 178 9.13 0.18 -22.41
CA THR A 178 8.82 1.45 -21.74
C THR A 178 7.33 1.78 -21.81
N GLY A 179 6.71 1.55 -22.97
CA GLY A 179 5.27 1.69 -23.14
C GLY A 179 4.47 0.74 -22.23
N ALA A 180 4.90 -0.53 -22.13
CA ALA A 180 4.28 -1.51 -21.25
C ALA A 180 4.46 -1.16 -19.76
N THR A 181 5.63 -0.66 -19.35
CA THR A 181 5.90 -0.18 -17.98
C THR A 181 4.94 0.95 -17.64
N LEU A 182 4.84 1.99 -18.47
CA LEU A 182 3.91 3.10 -18.28
C LEU A 182 2.45 2.63 -18.21
N ALA A 183 2.03 1.76 -19.12
CA ALA A 183 0.67 1.22 -19.14
C ALA A 183 0.36 0.39 -17.88
N SER A 184 1.30 -0.44 -17.41
CA SER A 184 1.13 -1.26 -16.21
C SER A 184 1.07 -0.42 -14.93
N ILE A 185 1.89 0.64 -14.82
CA ILE A 185 1.84 1.61 -13.72
C ILE A 185 0.47 2.30 -13.72
N ALA A 186 0.03 2.81 -14.87
CA ALA A 186 -1.28 3.45 -15.00
C ALA A 186 -2.41 2.50 -14.60
N ALA A 187 -2.39 1.26 -15.09
CA ALA A 187 -3.37 0.23 -14.74
C ALA A 187 -3.38 -0.05 -13.23
N PHE A 188 -2.22 -0.22 -12.60
CA PHE A 188 -2.12 -0.41 -11.15
C PHE A 188 -2.71 0.77 -10.37
N PHE A 189 -2.36 2.00 -10.74
CA PHE A 189 -2.92 3.20 -10.10
C PHE A 189 -4.43 3.34 -10.31
N THR A 190 -4.95 2.98 -11.49
CA THR A 190 -6.40 2.91 -11.74
C THR A 190 -7.05 1.90 -10.81
N VAL A 191 -6.48 0.71 -10.65
CA VAL A 191 -7.01 -0.31 -9.73
C VAL A 191 -7.02 0.22 -8.29
N LEU A 192 -5.92 0.83 -7.85
CA LEU A 192 -5.80 1.43 -6.53
C LEU A 192 -6.88 2.50 -6.31
N VAL A 193 -6.93 3.52 -7.17
CA VAL A 193 -7.77 4.70 -6.99
C VAL A 193 -9.26 4.38 -7.12
N THR A 194 -9.63 3.45 -7.99
CA THR A 194 -11.03 3.14 -8.28
C THR A 194 -11.61 2.08 -7.36
N TYR A 195 -10.83 1.06 -6.97
CA TYR A 195 -11.37 -0.10 -6.25
C TYR A 195 -10.85 -0.25 -4.81
N ILE A 196 -9.59 0.09 -4.55
CA ILE A 196 -8.95 -0.18 -3.25
C ILE A 196 -9.03 1.03 -2.32
N CYS A 197 -8.54 2.19 -2.74
CA CYS A 197 -8.51 3.43 -1.99
C CYS A 197 -9.88 3.91 -1.46
N PRO A 198 -11.01 3.73 -2.18
CA PRO A 198 -12.33 4.10 -1.69
C PRO A 198 -12.89 3.19 -0.60
N ARG A 199 -12.27 2.03 -0.35
CA ARG A 199 -12.68 1.03 0.65
C ARG A 199 -11.62 0.82 1.74
N CYS A 200 -10.44 1.40 1.61
CA CYS A 200 -9.29 1.16 2.47
C CYS A 200 -9.48 1.78 3.87
N VAL A 201 -9.21 1.00 4.93
CA VAL A 201 -9.31 1.47 6.33
C VAL A 201 -8.09 2.25 6.84
N ASN A 202 -7.05 2.40 6.03
CA ASN A 202 -5.94 3.32 6.33
C ASN A 202 -6.31 4.75 5.92
N PHE A 203 -7.18 5.39 6.72
CA PHE A 203 -7.76 6.71 6.40
C PHE A 203 -6.74 7.85 6.40
N SER A 204 -5.58 7.67 7.03
CA SER A 204 -4.52 8.67 7.05
C SER A 204 -3.69 8.72 5.77
N CYS A 205 -3.74 7.66 4.97
CA CYS A 205 -3.03 7.58 3.70
C CYS A 205 -3.47 8.73 2.77
N PRO A 206 -2.54 9.48 2.12
CA PRO A 206 -2.88 10.58 1.23
C PRO A 206 -3.66 10.15 -0.02
N PHE A 207 -3.64 8.85 -0.36
CA PHE A 207 -4.41 8.29 -1.47
C PHE A 207 -5.79 7.77 -1.07
N ASN A 208 -6.14 7.78 0.23
CA ASN A 208 -7.42 7.29 0.70
C ASN A 208 -8.58 8.15 0.13
N ARG A 209 -9.66 7.49 -0.30
CA ARG A 209 -10.83 8.15 -0.91
C ARG A 209 -12.15 7.81 -0.21
N VAL A 210 -12.07 7.22 0.98
CA VAL A 210 -13.24 6.90 1.80
C VAL A 210 -13.94 8.20 2.19
N LYS A 211 -15.26 8.23 2.05
CA LYS A 211 -16.07 9.39 2.44
C LYS A 211 -16.09 9.55 3.96
N LYS A 212 -16.22 10.80 4.43
CA LYS A 212 -16.13 11.15 5.85
C LYS A 212 -17.16 10.41 6.71
N ASP A 213 -18.40 10.24 6.24
CA ASP A 213 -19.45 9.50 6.95
C ASP A 213 -18.99 8.07 7.31
N LYS A 214 -18.33 7.39 6.36
CA LYS A 214 -17.80 6.03 6.56
C LYS A 214 -16.59 6.01 7.50
N VAL A 215 -15.75 7.03 7.45
CA VAL A 215 -14.64 7.22 8.40
C VAL A 215 -15.19 7.41 9.81
N ASP A 216 -16.16 8.31 9.99
CA ASP A 216 -16.79 8.60 11.29
C ASP A 216 -17.46 7.36 11.87
N ALA A 217 -18.25 6.65 11.06
CA ALA A 217 -18.88 5.38 11.42
C ALA A 217 -17.85 4.33 11.88
N TYR A 218 -16.72 4.24 11.19
CA TYR A 218 -15.64 3.34 11.57
C TYR A 218 -14.99 3.78 12.89
N LEU A 219 -14.66 5.06 13.05
CA LEU A 219 -14.02 5.59 14.27
C LEU A 219 -14.91 5.41 15.50
N ARG A 220 -16.24 5.59 15.39
CA ARG A 220 -17.18 5.33 16.50
C ARG A 220 -17.08 3.91 17.06
N ARG A 221 -16.78 2.92 16.20
CA ARG A 221 -16.57 1.52 16.58
C ARG A 221 -15.16 1.19 17.05
N ASN A 222 -14.21 2.12 16.93
CA ASN A 222 -12.80 1.89 17.23
C ASN A 222 -12.27 2.98 18.18
N PRO A 223 -12.54 2.86 19.50
CA PRO A 223 -12.26 3.92 20.47
C PRO A 223 -10.80 4.40 20.49
N VAL A 224 -9.84 3.47 20.40
CA VAL A 224 -8.40 3.78 20.40
C VAL A 224 -8.02 4.67 19.21
N MET A 225 -8.58 4.40 18.04
CA MET A 225 -8.34 5.23 16.86
C MET A 225 -9.08 6.56 16.95
N ARG A 226 -10.34 6.55 17.38
CA ARG A 226 -11.13 7.77 17.55
C ARG A 226 -10.43 8.77 18.45
N GLU A 227 -10.00 8.33 19.63
CA GLU A 227 -9.30 9.18 20.60
C GLU A 227 -8.01 9.76 20.02
N ALA A 228 -7.20 8.93 19.34
CA ALA A 228 -5.96 9.40 18.70
C ALA A 228 -6.22 10.44 17.60
N TRP A 229 -7.32 10.32 16.86
CA TRP A 229 -7.73 11.26 15.83
C TRP A 229 -8.29 12.56 16.41
N GLU A 230 -9.15 12.48 17.42
CA GLU A 230 -9.73 13.63 18.12
C GLU A 230 -8.63 14.46 18.80
N ASN A 231 -7.62 13.81 19.41
CA ASN A 231 -6.44 14.45 19.97
C ASN A 231 -5.57 15.19 18.92
N LYS A 232 -5.72 14.85 17.64
CA LYS A 232 -5.10 15.58 16.51
C LYS A 232 -6.04 16.60 15.86
N GLY A 233 -7.18 16.88 16.48
CA GLY A 233 -8.15 17.88 16.05
C GLY A 233 -9.21 17.37 15.08
N TYR A 234 -9.32 16.05 14.87
CA TYR A 234 -10.42 15.49 14.10
C TYR A 234 -11.76 15.67 14.84
N LYS A 235 -12.84 15.96 14.11
CA LYS A 235 -14.19 16.08 14.67
C LYS A 235 -15.13 15.10 13.98
N LEU A 236 -15.78 14.24 14.76
CA LEU A 236 -16.84 13.38 14.26
C LEU A 236 -18.06 14.23 13.88
N SER A 237 -18.73 13.86 12.79
CA SER A 237 -20.08 14.36 12.48
C SER A 237 -21.07 13.91 13.55
N LYS A 238 -22.10 14.73 13.77
CA LYS A 238 -23.24 14.36 14.62
C LYS A 238 -24.05 13.26 13.92
N LEU A 239 -24.63 12.34 14.69
CA LEU A 239 -25.39 11.21 14.15
C LEU A 239 -26.60 11.64 13.31
N ASP A 240 -27.14 12.84 13.56
CA ASP A 240 -28.30 13.38 12.85
C ASP A 240 -27.93 14.06 11.49
N GLU A 241 -26.65 14.14 11.16
CA GLU A 241 -26.12 14.77 9.93
C GLU A 241 -25.64 13.75 8.87
N ILE A 242 -25.90 12.44 9.10
CA ILE A 242 -25.48 11.32 8.23
C ILE A 242 -26.67 10.73 7.47
#